data_AF-A0A7C2YVY6-F1
#
_entry.id   AF-A0A7C2YVY6-F1
#
_cell.length_a   1.000
_cell.length_b   1.000
_cell.length_c   1.000
_cell.angle_alpha   90.00
_cell.angle_beta   90.00
_cell.angle_gamma   90.00
#
_symmetry.space_group_name_H-M   'P 1'
#
loop_
_entity.id
_entity.type
_entity.pdbx_description
1 polymer ?
#
loop_
_entity_poly.entity_id
_entity_poly.type
_entity_poly.pdbx_seq_one_letter_code
_entity_poly.pdbx_strand_id
1 'polypeptide(L)'
;SVVRAYASVRPLIKMQGVDTREATRDFMVIRHEKPSNMTTVIGGKFTTGRLVGERLSDEVARMLGSSKSSVTRGYRLFGANLYDDLGELDEPLRSLASSFRGSVDEDRGRVAVLTLLMSEVARDSRRRIGWL
;
A
#
# COMPACT_ATOMS: atom_id res chain seq x y z
N SER A 1 12.01 34.79 4.57
CA SER A 1 10.80 34.29 5.25
C SER A 1 10.71 32.79 5.08
N VAL A 2 10.18 32.07 6.08
CA VAL A 2 9.89 30.63 5.93
C VAL A 2 8.61 30.47 5.11
N VAL A 3 8.65 29.74 4.01
CA VAL A 3 7.51 29.58 3.09
C VAL A 3 6.62 28.39 3.50
N ARG A 4 7.20 27.33 4.09
CA ARG A 4 6.48 26.16 4.65
C ARG A 4 7.29 25.50 5.77
N ALA A 5 6.60 24.85 6.70
CA ALA A 5 7.17 23.99 7.74
C ALA A 5 6.26 22.77 7.96
N TYR A 6 6.86 21.61 8.27
CA TYR A 6 6.14 20.34 8.48
C TYR A 6 6.65 19.67 9.75
N ALA A 7 5.74 19.01 10.48
CA ALA A 7 6.04 18.22 11.66
C ALA A 7 5.28 16.89 11.62
N SER A 8 5.80 15.88 12.30
CA SER A 8 5.14 14.58 12.45
C SER A 8 5.48 13.93 13.79
N VAL A 9 4.58 13.09 14.27
CA VAL A 9 4.82 12.21 15.42
C VAL A 9 5.16 10.82 14.92
N ARG A 10 6.09 10.15 15.60
CA ARG A 10 6.49 8.78 15.28
C ARG A 10 5.83 7.83 16.26
N PRO A 11 5.01 6.86 15.80
CA PRO A 11 4.39 5.87 16.69
C PRO A 11 5.44 4.82 17.06
N LEU A 12 6.24 5.09 18.10
CA LEU A 12 7.31 4.20 18.55
C LEU A 12 6.77 3.16 19.54
N ILE A 13 7.40 1.98 19.55
CA ILE A 13 7.11 0.94 20.54
C ILE A 13 7.72 1.39 21.87
N LYS A 14 6.88 1.58 22.89
CA LYS A 14 7.35 1.91 24.24
C LYS A 14 7.89 0.66 24.90
N MET A 15 9.19 0.65 25.21
CA MET A 15 9.83 -0.38 26.02
C MET A 15 10.05 0.17 27.43
N GLN A 16 9.75 -0.61 28.47
CA GLN A 16 10.00 -0.18 29.85
C GLN A 16 11.51 0.07 30.05
N GLY A 17 11.85 1.20 30.68
CA GLY A 17 13.24 1.55 30.99
C GLY A 17 14.07 2.12 29.84
N VAL A 18 13.49 2.35 28.66
CA VAL A 18 14.18 2.87 27.47
C VAL A 18 13.78 4.32 27.22
N ASP A 19 14.74 5.22 27.05
CA ASP A 19 14.47 6.63 26.69
C ASP A 19 13.83 6.70 25.29
N THR A 20 13.03 7.74 25.04
CA THR A 20 12.31 7.96 23.78
C THR A 20 13.27 8.01 22.58
N ARG A 21 14.52 8.45 22.78
CA ARG A 21 15.56 8.48 21.74
C ARG A 21 16.11 7.08 21.40
N GLU A 22 16.08 6.18 22.37
CA GLU A 22 16.60 4.81 22.27
C GLU A 22 15.50 3.81 21.87
N ALA A 23 14.23 4.24 21.87
CA ALA A 23 13.11 3.42 21.45
C ALA A 23 13.31 2.88 20.02
N THR A 24 13.01 1.60 19.83
CA THR A 24 13.19 0.92 18.54
C THR A 24 12.35 1.57 17.44
N ARG A 25 12.94 1.64 16.24
CA ARG A 25 12.27 2.09 15.01
C ARG A 25 11.74 0.93 14.17
N ASP A 26 11.74 -0.27 14.72
CA ASP A 26 11.15 -1.44 14.08
C ASP A 26 9.61 -1.41 14.18
N PHE A 27 8.95 -2.46 13.73
CA PHE A 27 7.52 -2.65 13.86
C PHE A 27 7.17 -3.92 14.64
N MET A 28 5.96 -3.93 15.20
CA MET A 28 5.36 -5.11 15.82
C MET A 28 3.98 -5.36 15.25
N VAL A 29 3.65 -6.63 15.06
CA VAL A 29 2.29 -7.11 14.75
C VAL A 29 1.83 -7.88 15.98
N ILE A 30 0.77 -7.39 16.62
CA ILE A 30 0.25 -7.91 17.90
C ILE A 30 -1.13 -8.50 17.63
N ARG A 31 -1.25 -9.82 17.75
CA ARG A 31 -2.55 -10.49 17.80
C ARG A 31 -3.13 -10.36 19.20
N HIS A 32 -4.42 -10.03 19.26
CA HIS A 32 -5.14 -9.95 20.53
C HIS A 32 -5.86 -11.26 20.81
N GLU A 33 -5.87 -11.68 22.08
CA GLU A 33 -6.69 -12.82 22.51
C GLU A 33 -8.15 -12.41 22.68
N LYS A 34 -8.39 -11.17 23.12
CA LYS A 34 -9.72 -10.59 23.34
C LYS A 34 -9.73 -9.12 22.90
N PRO A 35 -10.49 -8.75 21.85
CA PRO A 35 -11.23 -9.65 20.97
C PRO A 35 -10.28 -10.47 20.08
N SER A 36 -10.58 -11.75 19.87
CA SER A 36 -9.70 -12.71 19.18
C SER A 36 -9.56 -12.49 17.68
N ASN A 37 -10.37 -11.60 17.11
CA ASN A 37 -10.39 -11.21 15.70
C ASN A 37 -9.67 -9.88 15.45
N MET A 38 -8.88 -9.38 16.40
CA MET A 38 -8.15 -8.12 16.28
C MET A 38 -6.65 -8.32 16.21
N THR A 39 -6.00 -7.57 15.33
CA THR A 39 -4.54 -7.44 15.24
C THR A 39 -4.16 -5.96 15.18
N THR A 40 -3.09 -5.57 15.86
CA THR A 40 -2.57 -4.20 15.88
C THR A 40 -1.15 -4.15 15.30
N VAL A 41 -0.86 -3.12 14.52
CA VAL A 41 0.50 -2.77 14.10
C VAL A 41 0.97 -1.55 14.87
N ILE A 42 2.18 -1.60 15.42
CA ILE A 42 2.85 -0.46 16.06
C ILE A 42 4.22 -0.26 15.37
N GLY A 43 4.59 0.98 15.11
CA GLY A 43 5.89 1.31 14.50
C GLY A 43 5.95 1.08 13.00
N GLY A 44 7.16 0.80 12.52
CA GLY A 44 7.46 0.65 11.10
C GLY A 44 7.96 1.94 10.45
N LYS A 45 8.95 1.76 9.59
CA LYS A 45 9.46 2.81 8.71
C LYS A 45 8.73 2.75 7.39
N PHE A 46 8.69 3.88 6.68
CA PHE A 46 8.23 3.89 5.30
C PHE A 46 8.97 2.84 4.43
N THR A 47 10.28 2.71 4.64
CA THR A 47 11.13 1.73 3.94
C THR A 47 10.81 0.27 4.27
N THR A 48 10.13 0.00 5.39
CA THR A 48 9.72 -1.35 5.80
C THR A 48 8.24 -1.63 5.53
N GLY A 49 7.50 -0.70 4.90
CA GLY A 49 6.04 -0.78 4.73
C GLY A 49 5.57 -2.08 4.06
N ARG A 50 6.30 -2.58 3.06
CA ARG A 50 6.00 -3.88 2.42
C ARG A 50 6.09 -5.05 3.42
N LEU A 51 7.13 -5.08 4.26
CA LEU A 51 7.33 -6.14 5.24
C LEU A 51 6.30 -6.06 6.39
N VAL A 52 5.91 -4.85 6.78
CA VAL A 52 4.81 -4.61 7.74
C VAL A 52 3.51 -5.22 7.19
N GLY A 53 3.17 -4.90 5.93
CA GLY A 53 1.98 -5.41 5.27
C GLY A 53 1.99 -6.94 5.12
N GLU A 54 3.13 -7.51 4.75
CA GLU A 54 3.34 -8.96 4.66
C GLU A 54 3.08 -9.65 6.01
N ARG A 55 3.77 -9.21 7.09
CA ARG A 55 3.61 -9.80 8.43
C ARG A 55 2.19 -9.65 8.98
N LEU A 56 1.56 -8.50 8.77
CA LEU A 56 0.17 -8.28 9.17
C LEU A 56 -0.78 -9.22 8.42
N SER A 57 -0.60 -9.36 7.10
CA SER A 57 -1.44 -10.22 6.27
C SER A 57 -1.28 -11.69 6.63
N ASP A 58 -0.06 -12.14 6.94
CA ASP A 58 0.20 -13.51 7.39
C ASP A 58 -0.51 -13.82 8.73
N GLU A 59 -0.54 -12.87 9.66
CA GLU A 59 -1.30 -13.02 10.91
C GLU A 59 -2.81 -13.13 10.66
N VAL A 60 -3.35 -12.22 9.84
CA VAL A 60 -4.77 -12.20 9.48
C VAL A 60 -5.17 -13.47 8.72
N ALA A 61 -4.35 -13.91 7.76
CA ALA A 61 -4.58 -15.15 7.01
C ALA A 61 -4.68 -16.36 7.95
N ARG A 62 -3.77 -16.45 8.94
CA ARG A 62 -3.80 -17.50 9.95
C ARG A 62 -5.07 -17.45 10.80
N MET A 63 -5.50 -16.26 11.20
CA MET A 63 -6.75 -16.07 11.96
C MET A 63 -7.99 -16.50 11.17
N LEU A 64 -7.96 -16.36 9.84
CA LEU A 64 -9.01 -16.77 8.92
C LEU A 64 -8.88 -18.22 8.43
N GLY A 65 -7.86 -18.96 8.86
CA GLY A 65 -7.62 -20.34 8.40
C GLY A 65 -7.13 -20.45 6.95
N SER A 66 -6.62 -19.36 6.36
CA SER A 66 -6.07 -19.33 5.01
C SER A 66 -4.60 -19.76 5.00
N SER A 67 -4.25 -20.65 4.07
CA SER A 67 -2.88 -21.11 3.82
C SER A 67 -2.16 -20.36 2.70
N LYS A 68 -2.80 -19.32 2.12
CA LYS A 68 -2.22 -18.54 1.03
C LYS A 68 -1.00 -17.76 1.49
N SER A 69 0.10 -17.88 0.75
CA SER A 69 1.32 -17.11 0.99
C SER A 69 1.21 -15.68 0.46
N SER A 70 1.93 -14.75 1.10
CA SER A 70 2.08 -13.38 0.59
C SER A 70 2.74 -13.37 -0.79
N VAL A 71 2.16 -12.58 -1.71
CA VAL A 71 2.70 -12.32 -3.06
C VAL A 71 3.36 -10.95 -3.19
N THR A 72 3.37 -10.15 -2.11
CA THR A 72 3.71 -8.71 -2.17
C THR A 72 5.16 -8.42 -2.57
N ARG A 73 6.06 -9.40 -2.44
CA ARG A 73 7.47 -9.27 -2.90
C ARG A 73 7.59 -9.15 -4.42
N GLY A 74 6.79 -9.92 -5.16
CA GLY A 74 6.80 -9.92 -6.63
C GLY A 74 5.74 -9.01 -7.25
N TYR A 75 4.83 -8.49 -6.43
CA TYR A 75 3.73 -7.64 -6.88
C TYR A 75 4.26 -6.25 -7.31
N ARG A 76 4.00 -5.86 -8.55
CA ARG A 76 4.33 -4.52 -9.05
C ARG A 76 3.23 -3.55 -8.65
N LEU A 77 3.62 -2.41 -8.08
CA LEU A 77 2.68 -1.34 -7.78
C LEU A 77 2.32 -0.62 -9.09
N PHE A 78 1.02 -0.35 -9.25
CA PHE A 78 0.50 0.49 -10.33
C PHE A 78 1.09 1.90 -10.26
N GLY A 79 1.27 2.51 -11.42
CA GLY A 79 1.89 3.82 -11.58
C GLY A 79 3.42 3.78 -11.65
N ALA A 80 4.06 2.62 -11.47
CA ALA A 80 5.50 2.48 -11.70
C ALA A 80 5.86 2.72 -13.18
N ASN A 81 4.99 2.26 -14.08
CA ASN A 81 4.95 2.69 -15.47
C ASN A 81 3.49 2.77 -15.90
N LEU A 82 2.94 3.99 -15.88
CA LEU A 82 1.53 4.23 -16.20
C LEU A 82 1.11 3.61 -17.53
N TYR A 83 2.01 3.60 -18.52
CA TYR A 83 1.72 3.10 -19.85
C TYR A 83 1.71 1.57 -19.95
N ASP A 84 2.52 0.89 -19.15
CA ASP A 84 2.44 -0.57 -19.04
C ASP A 84 1.12 -0.97 -18.35
N ASP A 85 0.71 -0.17 -17.36
CA ASP A 85 -0.52 -0.41 -16.59
C ASP A 85 -1.80 -0.15 -17.39
N LEU A 86 -1.75 0.57 -18.52
CA LEU A 86 -2.91 0.78 -19.39
C LEU A 86 -3.50 -0.51 -19.97
N GLY A 87 -2.71 -1.60 -19.99
CA GLY A 87 -3.18 -2.93 -20.32
C GLY A 87 -4.33 -3.43 -19.44
N GLU A 88 -4.56 -2.77 -18.30
CA GLU A 88 -5.62 -3.10 -17.36
C GLU A 88 -6.92 -2.33 -17.59
N LEU A 89 -6.88 -1.24 -18.37
CA LEU A 89 -8.07 -0.48 -18.76
C LEU A 89 -8.78 -1.17 -19.93
N ASP A 90 -10.09 -0.91 -20.04
CA ASP A 90 -10.83 -1.23 -21.25
C ASP A 90 -10.30 -0.45 -22.45
N GLU A 91 -10.59 -0.93 -23.66
CA GLU A 91 -10.00 -0.40 -24.88
C GLU A 91 -10.28 1.09 -25.11
N PRO A 92 -11.51 1.61 -24.85
CA PRO A 92 -11.78 3.05 -24.94
C PRO A 92 -10.95 3.89 -23.98
N LEU A 93 -10.85 3.50 -22.69
CA LEU A 93 -10.07 4.27 -21.71
C LEU A 93 -8.57 4.17 -21.98
N ARG A 94 -8.08 3.00 -22.42
CA ARG A 94 -6.68 2.81 -22.85
C ARG A 94 -6.31 3.72 -24.02
N SER A 95 -7.18 3.81 -25.02
CA SER A 95 -6.95 4.66 -26.19
C SER A 95 -6.92 6.14 -25.80
N LEU A 96 -7.89 6.58 -25.00
CA LEU A 96 -7.92 7.94 -24.45
C LEU A 96 -6.66 8.25 -23.62
N ALA A 97 -6.26 7.35 -22.73
CA ALA A 97 -5.06 7.50 -21.92
C ALA A 97 -3.79 7.62 -22.78
N SER A 98 -3.68 6.82 -23.84
CA SER A 98 -2.54 6.82 -24.75
C SER A 98 -2.45 8.10 -25.57
N SER A 99 -3.58 8.73 -25.88
CA SER A 99 -3.64 9.99 -26.64
C SER A 99 -2.96 11.17 -25.94
N PHE A 100 -2.81 11.12 -24.61
CA PHE A 100 -2.10 12.15 -23.85
C PHE A 100 -0.58 12.04 -23.92
N ARG A 101 -0.04 10.91 -24.42
CA ARG A 101 1.42 10.71 -24.48
C ARG A 101 2.06 11.71 -25.45
N GLY A 102 3.02 12.50 -24.98
CA GLY A 102 3.71 13.51 -25.76
C GLY A 102 2.91 14.78 -26.03
N SER A 103 1.72 14.94 -25.43
CA SER A 103 0.91 16.14 -25.57
C SER A 103 1.25 17.18 -24.50
N VAL A 104 0.80 18.42 -24.69
CA VAL A 104 0.94 19.50 -23.70
C VAL A 104 0.20 19.18 -22.40
N ASP A 105 -0.83 18.33 -22.48
CA ASP A 105 -1.64 17.90 -21.34
C ASP A 105 -1.21 16.54 -20.77
N GLU A 106 -0.01 16.05 -21.11
CA GLU A 106 0.47 14.74 -20.67
C GLU A 106 0.39 14.56 -19.15
N ASP A 107 0.80 15.55 -18.36
CA ASP A 107 0.75 15.47 -16.89
C ASP A 107 -0.69 15.39 -16.36
N ARG A 108 -1.64 16.13 -16.96
CA ARG A 108 -3.06 16.07 -16.58
C ARG A 108 -3.69 14.75 -16.99
N GLY A 109 -3.37 14.29 -18.20
CA GLY A 109 -3.74 12.98 -18.71
C GLY A 109 -3.25 11.88 -17.76
N ARG A 110 -1.99 11.93 -17.32
CA ARG A 110 -1.42 10.96 -16.37
C ARG A 110 -2.19 10.87 -15.06
N VAL A 111 -2.59 12.01 -14.49
CA VAL A 111 -3.38 12.04 -13.24
C VAL A 111 -4.77 11.46 -13.44
N ALA A 112 -5.47 11.85 -14.52
CA ALA A 112 -6.80 11.34 -14.83
C ALA A 112 -6.78 9.81 -15.05
N VAL A 113 -5.79 9.34 -15.81
CA VAL A 113 -5.59 7.92 -16.12
C VAL A 113 -5.23 7.12 -14.86
N LEU A 114 -4.35 7.64 -14.01
CA LEU A 114 -4.03 6.98 -12.74
C LEU A 114 -5.28 6.85 -11.85
N THR A 115 -6.15 7.86 -11.85
CA THR A 115 -7.41 7.85 -11.07
C THR A 115 -8.37 6.77 -11.59
N LEU A 116 -8.47 6.61 -12.91
CA LEU A 116 -9.29 5.57 -13.54
C LEU A 116 -8.73 4.17 -13.29
N LEU A 117 -7.41 3.99 -13.47
CA LEU A 117 -6.72 2.74 -13.15
C LEU A 117 -6.94 2.33 -11.69
N MET A 118 -6.79 3.27 -10.75
CA MET A 118 -7.04 2.99 -9.33
C MET A 118 -8.48 2.59 -9.05
N SER A 119 -9.44 3.17 -9.75
CA SER A 119 -10.86 2.81 -9.64
C SER A 119 -11.12 1.38 -10.11
N GLU A 120 -10.55 1.00 -11.26
CA GLU A 120 -10.73 -0.34 -11.83
C GLU A 120 -10.02 -1.42 -10.99
N VAL A 121 -8.79 -1.14 -10.56
CA VAL A 121 -8.05 -2.02 -9.65
C VAL A 121 -8.81 -2.19 -8.33
N ALA A 122 -9.37 -1.13 -7.76
CA ALA A 122 -10.16 -1.23 -6.53
C ALA A 122 -11.40 -2.12 -6.74
N ARG A 123 -12.10 -1.94 -7.87
CA ARG A 123 -13.29 -2.72 -8.26
C ARG A 123 -12.97 -4.21 -8.38
N ASP A 124 -11.87 -4.54 -9.05
CA ASP A 124 -11.51 -5.93 -9.39
C ASP A 124 -10.48 -6.56 -8.44
N SER A 125 -10.06 -5.81 -7.42
CA SER A 125 -9.03 -6.18 -6.44
C SER A 125 -9.22 -7.60 -5.91
N ARG A 126 -10.44 -7.95 -5.47
CA ARG A 126 -10.80 -9.27 -4.93
C ARG A 126 -10.56 -10.43 -5.89
N ARG A 127 -10.87 -10.29 -7.17
CA ARG A 127 -10.55 -11.32 -8.19
C ARG A 127 -9.06 -11.41 -8.40
N ARG A 128 -8.38 -10.26 -8.52
CA ARG A 128 -6.92 -10.18 -8.77
C ARG A 128 -6.08 -10.79 -7.65
N ILE A 129 -6.52 -10.67 -6.39
CA ILE A 129 -5.87 -11.32 -5.23
C ILE A 129 -6.35 -12.77 -5.02
N GLY A 130 -7.18 -13.30 -5.92
CA GLY A 130 -7.67 -14.69 -5.93
C GLY A 130 -8.69 -15.02 -4.84
N TRP A 131 -9.42 -14.03 -4.32
CA TRP A 131 -10.43 -14.22 -3.26
C TRP A 131 -11.83 -14.59 -3.79
N LEU A 132 -12.05 -14.46 -5.10
CA LEU A 132 -13.23 -14.91 -5.85
C LEU A 132 -12.76 -15.85 -6.96
#